data_AF-A0AA36J9B7-F1
#
_entry.id   AF-A0AA36J9B7-F1
#
_cell.length_a   1.000
_cell.length_b   1.000
_cell.length_c   1.000
_cell.angle_alpha   90.00
_cell.angle_beta   90.00
_cell.angle_gamma   90.00
#
_symmetry.space_group_name_H-M   'P 1'
#
loop_
_entity.id
_entity.type
_entity.pdbx_description
1 polymer ?
#
loop_
_entity_poly.entity_id
_entity_poly.type
_entity_poly.pdbx_seq_one_letter_code
_entity_poly.pdbx_strand_id
1 'polypeptide(L)'
;MLMGQALAWPIYLFGNREAYDAKIDILASLNLGWVYIALFVVYYTKQVVSSNASLARNHAGVLLPNHTVHKVMVSEGKPLPYALLEEEGPVGAANRAQRGFDNLMEYLPMYLAYLLANGFVYPFPAFLNACVFFVTRVKYAVDYTKATDARAGAFALYGMAQACMEGMLLIAGVKALLRA
;
A
#
# COMPACT_ATOMS: atom_id res chain seq x y z
N MET A 1 -0.07 -15.60 -9.16
CA MET A 1 0.70 -15.24 -7.95
C MET A 1 1.28 -16.46 -7.24
N LEU A 2 0.48 -17.46 -6.87
CA LEU A 2 0.98 -18.68 -6.20
C LEU A 2 2.00 -19.47 -7.03
N MET A 3 1.87 -19.50 -8.36
CA MET A 3 2.85 -20.12 -9.25
C MET A 3 4.26 -19.52 -9.07
N GLY A 4 4.39 -18.20 -8.91
CA GLY A 4 5.70 -17.57 -8.71
C GLY A 4 6.35 -17.96 -7.39
N GLN A 5 5.56 -18.09 -6.33
CA GLN A 5 6.04 -18.57 -5.02
C GLN A 5 6.41 -20.05 -5.07
N ALA A 6 5.61 -20.87 -5.76
CA ALA A 6 5.92 -22.27 -5.99
C ALA A 6 7.23 -22.42 -6.79
N LEU A 7 7.47 -21.58 -7.80
CA LEU A 7 8.70 -21.57 -8.59
C LEU A 7 9.93 -21.08 -7.81
N ALA A 8 9.75 -20.25 -6.77
CA ALA A 8 10.85 -19.78 -5.94
C ALA A 8 11.54 -20.91 -5.16
N TRP A 9 10.78 -21.94 -4.75
CA TRP A 9 11.31 -23.08 -4.01
C TRP A 9 12.31 -23.92 -4.80
N PRO A 10 12.02 -24.39 -6.04
CA PRO A 10 13.00 -25.05 -6.89
C PRO A 10 14.26 -24.21 -7.13
N ILE A 11 14.12 -22.89 -7.32
CA ILE A 11 15.28 -22.00 -7.52
C ILE A 11 16.21 -22.02 -6.30
N TYR A 12 15.64 -22.01 -5.09
CA TYR A 12 16.40 -22.12 -3.85
C TYR A 12 17.00 -23.53 -3.65
N LEU A 13 16.20 -24.58 -3.88
CA LEU A 13 16.60 -25.97 -3.62
C LEU A 13 17.64 -26.52 -4.61
N PHE A 14 17.55 -26.13 -5.89
CA PHE A 14 18.43 -26.62 -6.96
C PHE A 14 19.46 -25.60 -7.44
N GLY A 15 19.45 -24.37 -6.90
CA GLY A 15 20.43 -23.33 -7.20
C GLY A 15 21.69 -23.42 -6.33
N ASN A 16 22.48 -22.34 -6.31
CA ASN A 16 23.64 -22.22 -5.42
C ASN A 16 23.19 -21.94 -3.97
N ARG A 17 22.70 -23.00 -3.32
CA ARG A 17 22.10 -22.93 -1.99
C ARG A 17 23.08 -22.40 -0.94
N GLU A 18 24.34 -22.81 -0.98
CA GLU A 18 25.37 -22.32 -0.04
C GLU A 18 25.50 -20.79 -0.10
N ALA A 19 25.55 -20.22 -1.31
CA ALA A 19 25.61 -18.78 -1.47
C ALA A 19 24.32 -18.06 -1.06
N TYR A 20 23.16 -18.72 -1.11
CA TYR A 20 21.89 -18.17 -0.63
C TYR A 20 21.81 -18.21 0.90
N ASP A 21 22.14 -19.35 1.50
CA ASP A 21 22.13 -19.58 2.95
C ASP A 21 23.08 -18.60 3.65
N ALA A 22 24.29 -18.39 3.10
CA ALA A 22 25.23 -17.39 3.62
C ALA A 22 24.63 -15.96 3.67
N LYS A 23 23.77 -15.59 2.71
CA LYS A 23 23.09 -14.29 2.73
C LYS A 23 21.92 -14.27 3.71
N ILE A 24 21.19 -15.37 3.81
CA ILE A 24 20.10 -15.53 4.79
C ILE A 24 20.66 -15.45 6.21
N ASP A 25 21.84 -16.01 6.47
CA ASP A 25 22.52 -15.93 7.76
C ASP A 25 22.85 -14.48 8.15
N ILE A 26 23.27 -13.65 7.19
CA ILE A 26 23.44 -12.21 7.42
C ILE A 26 22.10 -11.57 7.83
N LEU A 27 21.01 -11.89 7.13
CA LEU A 27 19.69 -11.38 7.48
C LEU A 27 19.27 -11.84 8.88
N ALA A 28 19.54 -13.09 9.24
CA ALA A 28 19.22 -13.64 10.55
C ALA A 28 20.04 -12.94 11.66
N SER A 29 21.34 -12.75 11.45
CA SER A 29 22.23 -12.07 12.42
C SER A 29 21.80 -10.64 12.74
N LEU A 30 21.17 -9.96 11.77
CA LEU A 30 20.66 -8.60 11.90
C LEU A 30 19.15 -8.55 12.19
N ASN A 31 18.49 -9.70 12.38
CA ASN A 31 17.05 -9.83 12.54
C ASN A 31 16.22 -9.22 11.38
N LEU A 32 16.79 -9.09 10.18
CA LEU A 32 16.16 -8.45 9.03
C LEU A 32 15.09 -9.33 8.35
N GLY A 33 14.93 -10.58 8.74
CA GLY A 33 13.85 -11.45 8.24
C GLY A 33 12.47 -10.80 8.36
N TRP A 34 12.24 -10.01 9.41
CA TRP A 34 11.00 -9.23 9.61
C TRP A 34 10.75 -8.20 8.50
N VAL A 35 11.80 -7.56 7.98
CA VAL A 35 11.70 -6.60 6.87
C VAL A 35 11.28 -7.30 5.58
N TYR A 36 11.83 -8.48 5.31
CA TYR A 36 11.49 -9.27 4.12
C TYR A 36 10.03 -9.74 4.17
N ILE A 37 9.55 -10.18 5.33
CA ILE A 37 8.13 -10.52 5.52
C ILE A 37 7.25 -9.26 5.40
N ALA A 38 7.68 -8.11 5.92
CA ALA A 38 6.95 -6.85 5.76
C ALA A 38 6.80 -6.44 4.28
N LEU A 39 7.84 -6.62 3.46
CA LEU A 39 7.77 -6.38 2.01
C LEU A 39 6.77 -7.31 1.30
N PHE A 40 6.63 -8.54 1.78
CA PHE A 40 5.59 -9.45 1.30
C PHE A 40 4.17 -8.94 1.63
N VAL A 41 3.96 -8.40 2.84
CA VAL A 41 2.71 -7.75 3.22
C VAL A 41 2.40 -6.55 2.32
N VAL A 42 3.39 -5.69 2.04
CA VAL A 42 3.25 -4.55 1.11
C VAL A 42 2.73 -5.02 -0.25
N TYR A 43 3.39 -6.04 -0.82
CA TYR A 43 3.04 -6.59 -2.11
C TYR A 43 1.61 -7.13 -2.13
N TYR A 44 1.23 -7.94 -1.14
CA TYR A 44 -0.12 -8.48 -1.05
C TYR A 44 -1.19 -7.40 -0.90
N THR A 45 -0.94 -6.38 -0.07
CA THR A 45 -1.88 -5.26 0.06
C THR A 45 -2.06 -4.51 -1.25
N LYS A 46 -0.99 -4.20 -1.97
CA LYS A 46 -1.08 -3.59 -3.31
C LYS A 46 -1.95 -4.44 -4.23
N GLN A 47 -1.76 -5.75 -4.24
CA GLN A 47 -2.52 -6.66 -5.10
C GLN A 47 -4.00 -6.74 -4.74
N VAL A 48 -4.34 -6.76 -3.44
CA VAL A 48 -5.73 -6.74 -2.98
C VAL A 48 -6.41 -5.43 -3.37
N VAL A 49 -5.77 -4.29 -3.11
CA VAL A 49 -6.34 -2.97 -3.42
C VAL A 49 -6.47 -2.76 -4.93
N SER A 50 -5.47 -3.17 -5.71
CA SER A 50 -5.53 -3.15 -7.17
C SER A 50 -6.65 -4.04 -7.72
N SER A 51 -6.82 -5.25 -7.16
CA SER A 51 -7.91 -6.16 -7.57
C SER A 51 -9.28 -5.58 -7.23
N ASN A 52 -9.43 -4.93 -6.07
CA ASN A 52 -10.65 -4.22 -5.70
C ASN A 52 -11.02 -3.13 -6.73
N ALA A 53 -10.05 -2.31 -7.15
CA ALA A 53 -10.26 -1.31 -8.21
C ALA A 53 -10.64 -1.94 -9.55
N SER A 54 -9.94 -3.00 -9.98
CA SER A 54 -10.23 -3.72 -11.22
C SER A 54 -11.62 -4.37 -11.22
N LEU A 55 -12.04 -5.00 -10.12
CA LEU A 55 -13.37 -5.60 -9.98
C LEU A 55 -14.48 -4.55 -10.03
N ALA A 56 -14.31 -3.43 -9.31
CA ALA A 56 -15.27 -2.34 -9.34
C ALA A 56 -15.42 -1.74 -10.75
N ARG A 57 -14.30 -1.58 -11.48
CA ARG A 57 -14.32 -1.14 -12.88
C ARG A 57 -15.03 -2.11 -13.81
N ASN A 58 -14.76 -3.41 -13.67
CA ASN A 58 -15.43 -4.44 -14.47
C ASN A 58 -16.94 -4.43 -14.24
N HIS A 59 -17.39 -4.29 -12.98
CA HIS A 59 -18.82 -4.17 -12.65
C HIS A 59 -19.46 -2.91 -13.22
N ALA A 60 -18.71 -1.81 -13.32
CA ALA A 60 -19.19 -0.55 -13.90
C ALA A 60 -19.10 -0.50 -15.43
N GLY A 61 -18.57 -1.53 -16.09
CA GLY A 61 -18.35 -1.54 -17.55
C GLY A 61 -17.27 -0.57 -18.03
N VAL A 62 -16.35 -0.16 -17.15
CA VAL A 62 -15.28 0.80 -17.49
C VAL A 62 -14.08 0.06 -18.10
N LEU A 63 -14.08 -0.03 -19.43
CA LEU A 63 -13.04 -0.72 -20.20
C LEU A 63 -11.67 -0.03 -20.09
N LEU A 64 -10.60 -0.83 -20.09
CA LEU A 64 -9.23 -0.34 -20.26
C LEU A 64 -9.08 0.36 -21.63
N PRO A 65 -8.28 1.43 -21.75
CA PRO A 65 -7.37 1.99 -20.75
C PRO A 65 -8.00 3.04 -19.81
N ASN A 66 -9.32 3.23 -19.83
CA ASN A 66 -9.97 4.27 -19.02
C ASN A 66 -9.97 3.90 -17.53
N HIS A 67 -9.45 4.79 -16.69
CA HIS A 67 -9.36 4.58 -15.24
C HIS A 67 -10.47 5.28 -14.47
N THR A 68 -11.03 6.36 -15.02
CA THR A 68 -12.02 7.21 -14.35
C THR A 68 -13.07 7.68 -15.34
N VAL A 69 -14.31 7.84 -14.88
CA VAL A 69 -15.43 8.39 -15.66
C VAL A 69 -15.86 9.73 -15.07
N HIS A 70 -16.11 10.70 -15.95
CA HIS A 70 -16.50 12.04 -15.55
C HIS A 70 -17.90 12.38 -16.05
N LYS A 71 -18.64 13.15 -15.25
CA LYS A 71 -19.94 13.72 -15.59
C LYS A 71 -19.78 15.19 -15.91
N VAL A 72 -20.41 15.65 -16.99
CA VAL A 72 -20.47 17.07 -17.35
C VAL A 72 -21.53 17.75 -16.48
N MET A 73 -21.09 18.76 -15.73
CA MET A 73 -21.92 19.59 -14.88
C MET A 73 -22.35 20.82 -15.66
N VAL A 74 -23.62 20.84 -16.05
CA VAL A 74 -24.25 22.02 -16.68
C VAL A 74 -25.00 22.78 -15.58
N SER A 75 -24.64 24.04 -15.38
CA SER A 75 -25.36 24.94 -14.46
C SER A 75 -25.90 26.11 -15.25
N GLU A 76 -27.20 26.40 -15.10
CA GLU A 76 -27.83 27.55 -15.73
C GLU A 76 -27.09 28.84 -15.32
N GLY A 77 -26.77 29.69 -16.30
CA GLY A 77 -26.10 30.97 -16.07
C GLY A 77 -24.57 30.92 -15.92
N LYS A 78 -23.92 29.74 -15.99
CA LYS A 78 -22.45 29.66 -16.07
C LYS A 78 -21.97 29.62 -17.53
N PRO A 79 -20.94 30.39 -17.90
CA PRO A 79 -20.51 30.53 -19.30
C PRO A 79 -19.87 29.27 -19.88
N LEU A 80 -19.34 28.37 -19.04
CA LEU A 80 -18.71 27.12 -19.49
C LEU A 80 -19.10 25.96 -18.57
N PRO A 81 -19.46 24.79 -19.12
CA PRO A 81 -19.64 23.57 -18.34
C PRO A 81 -18.30 23.10 -17.78
N TYR A 82 -18.33 22.41 -16.64
CA TYR A 82 -17.15 21.76 -16.05
C TYR A 82 -17.41 20.28 -15.85
N ALA A 83 -16.36 19.46 -15.80
CA ALA A 83 -16.48 18.02 -15.59
C ALA A 83 -16.02 17.66 -14.17
N LEU A 84 -16.80 16.86 -13.47
CA LEU A 84 -16.42 16.24 -12.20
C LEU A 84 -16.38 14.72 -12.36
N LEU A 85 -15.70 14.04 -11.46
CA LEU A 85 -15.82 12.57 -11.35
C LEU A 85 -17.28 12.21 -11.10
N GLU A 86 -17.77 11.20 -11.81
CA GLU A 86 -19.07 10.62 -11.48
C GLU A 86 -18.94 9.94 -10.10
N GLU A 87 -19.82 10.28 -9.17
CA GLU A 87 -19.78 9.78 -7.78
C GLU A 87 -20.91 8.79 -7.51
N GLU A 88 -21.88 8.67 -8.40
CA GLU A 88 -23.08 7.87 -8.19
C GLU A 88 -23.01 6.49 -8.86
N GLY A 89 -23.75 5.55 -8.27
CA GLY A 89 -23.95 4.21 -8.82
C GLY A 89 -22.67 3.38 -8.99
N PRO A 90 -22.68 2.37 -9.89
CA PRO A 90 -21.53 1.50 -10.13
C PRO A 90 -20.29 2.26 -10.60
N VAL A 91 -20.47 3.30 -11.42
CA VAL A 91 -19.39 4.14 -11.93
C VAL A 91 -18.73 4.93 -10.79
N GLY A 92 -19.52 5.52 -9.90
CA GLY A 92 -19.00 6.19 -8.70
C GLY A 92 -18.20 5.26 -7.79
N ALA A 93 -18.68 4.04 -7.58
CA ALA A 93 -17.94 3.02 -6.83
C ALA A 93 -16.60 2.67 -7.51
N ALA A 94 -16.57 2.54 -8.83
CA ALA A 94 -15.35 2.30 -9.59
C ALA A 94 -14.36 3.46 -9.48
N ASN A 95 -14.82 4.70 -9.62
CA ASN A 95 -14.00 5.91 -9.44
C ASN A 95 -13.40 5.99 -8.03
N ARG A 96 -14.18 5.73 -6.98
CA ARG A 96 -13.67 5.70 -5.59
C ARG A 96 -12.68 4.56 -5.35
N ALA A 97 -12.94 3.38 -5.89
CA ALA A 97 -12.02 2.24 -5.79
C ALA A 97 -10.67 2.56 -6.45
N GLN A 98 -10.70 3.18 -7.64
CA GLN A 98 -9.49 3.65 -8.33
C GLN A 98 -8.76 4.71 -7.51
N ARG A 99 -9.47 5.73 -6.98
CA ARG A 99 -8.86 6.75 -6.11
C ARG A 99 -8.23 6.14 -4.86
N GLY A 100 -8.84 5.11 -4.28
CA GLY A 100 -8.29 4.34 -3.16
C GLY A 100 -6.96 3.67 -3.51
N PHE A 101 -6.86 3.08 -4.70
CA PHE A 101 -5.61 2.52 -5.21
C PHE A 101 -4.56 3.60 -5.50
N ASP A 102 -4.92 4.68 -6.18
CA ASP A 102 -4.00 5.78 -6.49
C ASP A 102 -3.46 6.41 -5.20
N ASN A 103 -4.32 6.58 -4.19
CA ASN A 103 -3.89 7.05 -2.88
C ASN A 103 -2.89 6.10 -2.22
N LEU A 104 -3.06 4.77 -2.34
CA LEU A 104 -2.04 3.82 -1.89
C LEU A 104 -0.71 4.08 -2.58
N MET A 105 -0.72 4.25 -3.90
CA MET A 105 0.48 4.45 -4.70
C MET A 105 1.18 5.80 -4.41
N GLU A 106 0.44 6.84 -4.06
CA GLU A 106 0.98 8.16 -3.66
C GLU A 106 1.83 8.06 -2.37
N TYR A 107 1.38 7.29 -1.38
CA TYR A 107 2.04 7.18 -0.07
C TYR A 107 3.10 6.07 -0.01
N LEU A 108 3.01 5.09 -0.91
CA LEU A 108 3.83 3.89 -0.87
C LEU A 108 5.34 4.16 -0.92
N PRO A 109 5.89 5.06 -1.77
CA PRO A 109 7.33 5.29 -1.84
C PRO A 109 7.91 5.78 -0.52
N MET A 110 7.24 6.75 0.13
CA MET A 110 7.71 7.30 1.40
C MET A 110 7.60 6.26 2.52
N TYR A 111 6.49 5.52 2.58
CA TYR A 111 6.33 4.47 3.59
C TYR A 111 7.36 3.35 3.43
N LEU A 112 7.73 2.98 2.19
CA LEU A 112 8.81 2.03 1.93
C LEU A 112 10.17 2.55 2.40
N ALA A 113 10.46 3.83 2.20
CA ALA A 113 11.69 4.43 2.72
C ALA A 113 11.75 4.33 4.26
N TYR A 114 10.64 4.65 4.94
CA TYR A 114 10.54 4.47 6.38
C TYR A 114 10.68 3.01 6.80
N LEU A 115 10.04 2.08 6.09
CA LEU A 115 10.11 0.65 6.38
C LEU A 115 11.53 0.11 6.29
N LEU A 116 12.30 0.52 5.28
CA LEU A 116 13.67 0.05 5.12
C LEU A 116 14.60 0.67 6.19
N ALA A 117 14.48 1.97 6.44
CA ALA A 117 15.30 2.67 7.43
C ALA A 117 15.00 2.18 8.87
N ASN A 118 13.72 2.15 9.27
CA ASN A 118 13.32 1.65 10.56
C ASN A 118 13.44 0.13 10.65
N GLY A 119 13.31 -0.59 9.55
CA GLY A 119 13.49 -2.05 9.51
C GLY A 119 14.93 -2.46 9.80
N PHE A 120 15.91 -1.61 9.46
CA PHE A 120 17.30 -1.82 9.83
C PHE A 120 17.56 -1.60 11.32
N VAL A 121 16.96 -0.57 11.93
CA VAL A 121 17.19 -0.20 13.33
C VAL A 121 16.26 -0.94 14.31
N TYR A 122 15.03 -1.20 13.90
CA TYR A 122 13.92 -1.76 14.69
C TYR A 122 13.13 -2.81 13.88
N PRO A 123 13.74 -3.95 13.51
CA PRO A 123 13.15 -4.87 12.53
C PRO A 123 11.74 -5.36 12.89
N PHE A 124 11.56 -5.88 14.11
CA PHE A 124 10.27 -6.42 14.55
C PHE A 124 9.19 -5.34 14.75
N PRO A 125 9.45 -4.21 15.46
CA PRO A 125 8.48 -3.11 15.54
C PRO A 125 8.07 -2.54 14.18
N ALA A 126 9.02 -2.37 13.25
CA ALA A 126 8.73 -1.88 11.90
C ALA A 126 7.81 -2.85 11.14
N PHE A 127 8.01 -4.17 11.28
CA PHE A 127 7.12 -5.18 10.72
C PHE A 127 5.70 -5.10 11.29
N LEU A 128 5.54 -5.00 12.62
CA LEU A 128 4.22 -4.88 13.23
C LEU A 128 3.49 -3.61 12.77
N ASN A 129 4.21 -2.48 12.69
CA ASN A 129 3.67 -1.24 12.17
C ASN A 129 3.24 -1.38 10.70
N ALA A 130 4.06 -2.01 9.86
CA ALA A 130 3.73 -2.29 8.47
C ALA A 130 2.46 -3.14 8.34
N CYS A 131 2.28 -4.16 9.18
CA CYS A 131 1.04 -4.93 9.22
C CYS A 131 -0.17 -4.06 9.54
N VAL A 132 -0.09 -3.23 10.58
CA VAL A 132 -1.19 -2.31 10.95
C VAL A 132 -1.48 -1.33 9.80
N PHE A 133 -0.47 -0.68 9.25
CA PHE A 133 -0.63 0.26 8.14
C PHE A 133 -1.25 -0.44 6.93
N PHE A 134 -0.67 -1.52 6.43
CA PHE A 134 -1.15 -2.13 5.19
C PHE A 134 -2.50 -2.84 5.32
N VAL A 135 -2.82 -3.47 6.45
CA VAL A 135 -4.18 -4.02 6.69
C VAL A 135 -5.21 -2.90 6.72
N THR A 136 -4.90 -1.77 7.35
CA THR A 136 -5.82 -0.64 7.42
C THR A 136 -5.95 0.09 6.09
N ARG A 137 -4.91 0.08 5.23
CA ARG A 137 -5.01 0.54 3.83
C ARG A 137 -5.93 -0.34 2.99
N VAL A 138 -5.94 -1.66 3.18
CA VAL A 138 -6.93 -2.54 2.53
C VAL A 138 -8.34 -2.15 2.96
N LYS A 139 -8.58 -2.02 4.27
CA LYS A 139 -9.90 -1.60 4.79
C LYS A 139 -10.31 -0.24 4.24
N TYR A 140 -9.41 0.75 4.26
CA TYR A 140 -9.65 2.08 3.70
C TYR A 140 -10.11 2.01 2.24
N ALA A 141 -9.41 1.26 1.40
CA ALA A 141 -9.75 1.16 -0.02
C ALA A 141 -11.10 0.47 -0.24
N VAL A 142 -11.38 -0.63 0.47
CA VAL A 142 -12.65 -1.37 0.37
C VAL A 142 -13.82 -0.53 0.86
N ASP A 143 -13.68 0.17 1.97
CA ASP A 143 -14.76 1.01 2.51
C ASP A 143 -14.95 2.27 1.67
N TYR A 144 -13.88 2.82 1.09
CA TYR A 144 -14.00 3.96 0.19
C TYR A 144 -14.75 3.62 -1.10
N THR A 145 -14.61 2.39 -1.62
CA THR A 145 -15.45 1.90 -2.74
C THR A 145 -16.95 2.02 -2.41
N LYS A 146 -17.34 1.70 -1.16
CA LYS A 146 -18.75 1.73 -0.73
C LYS A 146 -19.27 3.15 -0.61
N ALA A 147 -18.56 4.02 0.10
CA ALA A 147 -18.97 5.40 0.32
C ALA A 147 -17.78 6.33 0.65
N THR A 148 -17.94 7.62 0.39
CA THR A 148 -16.87 8.62 0.55
C THR A 148 -16.46 8.85 2.00
N ASP A 149 -17.40 8.75 2.93
CA ASP A 149 -17.25 8.97 4.37
C ASP A 149 -16.81 7.71 5.14
N ALA A 150 -17.16 6.52 4.65
CA ALA A 150 -16.85 5.23 5.27
C ALA A 150 -15.34 4.97 5.49
N ARG A 151 -14.48 5.74 4.83
CA ARG A 151 -13.01 5.63 4.92
C ARG A 151 -12.40 6.27 6.16
N ALA A 152 -13.12 7.16 6.86
CA ALA A 152 -12.55 8.04 7.89
C ALA A 152 -11.92 7.28 9.08
N GLY A 153 -12.54 6.19 9.53
CA GLY A 153 -12.00 5.39 10.63
C GLY A 153 -10.68 4.71 10.26
N ALA A 154 -10.56 4.18 9.04
CA ALA A 154 -9.33 3.57 8.56
C ALA A 154 -8.24 4.62 8.30
N PHE A 155 -8.63 5.84 7.91
CA PHE A 155 -7.73 6.99 7.73
C PHE A 155 -6.94 7.33 8.99
N ALA A 156 -7.63 7.46 10.12
CA ALA A 156 -6.99 7.77 11.39
C ALA A 156 -5.97 6.68 11.80
N LEU A 157 -6.33 5.41 11.61
CA LEU A 157 -5.51 4.30 12.07
C LEU A 157 -4.23 4.12 11.23
N TYR A 158 -4.30 4.21 9.89
CA TYR A 158 -3.08 4.19 9.08
C TYR A 158 -2.25 5.46 9.30
N GLY A 159 -2.88 6.61 9.55
CA GLY A 159 -2.18 7.86 9.86
C GLY A 159 -1.35 7.75 11.13
N MET A 160 -1.90 7.13 12.18
CA MET A 160 -1.16 6.84 13.41
C MET A 160 0.01 5.88 13.19
N ALA A 161 -0.19 4.82 12.39
CA ALA A 161 0.88 3.89 12.04
C ALA A 161 2.03 4.61 11.30
N GLN A 162 1.70 5.48 10.34
CA GLN A 162 2.68 6.30 9.64
C GLN A 162 3.43 7.25 10.60
N ALA A 163 2.72 7.99 11.45
CA ALA A 163 3.35 8.89 12.43
C ALA A 163 4.29 8.15 13.39
N CYS A 164 3.95 6.91 13.76
CA CYS A 164 4.82 6.06 14.57
C CYS A 164 6.12 5.69 13.84
N MET A 165 6.07 5.38 12.54
CA MET A 165 7.28 5.16 11.72
C MET A 165 8.14 6.42 11.63
N GLU A 166 7.53 7.59 11.45
CA GLU A 166 8.23 8.88 11.42
C GLU A 166 8.92 9.16 12.77
N GLY A 167 8.24 8.90 13.89
CA GLY A 167 8.80 9.04 15.23
C GLY A 167 9.97 8.09 15.50
N MET A 168 9.86 6.81 15.10
CA MET A 168 10.96 5.85 15.21
C MET A 168 12.19 6.32 14.43
N LEU A 169 11.99 6.84 13.21
CA LEU A 169 13.08 7.35 12.37
C LEU A 169 13.77 8.55 13.01
N LEU A 170 12.98 9.50 13.53
CA LEU A 170 13.49 10.68 14.24
C LEU A 170 14.30 10.29 15.47
N ILE A 171 13.79 9.36 16.30
CA ILE A 171 14.49 8.88 17.50
C ILE A 171 15.83 8.24 17.11
N ALA A 172 15.84 7.38 16.10
CA ALA A 172 17.08 6.75 15.63
C ALA A 172 18.10 7.79 15.16
N GLY A 173 17.68 8.76 14.35
CA GLY A 173 18.54 9.84 13.85
C GLY A 173 19.12 10.70 14.97
N VAL A 174 18.28 11.18 15.90
CA VAL A 174 18.73 11.98 17.05
C VAL A 174 19.70 11.19 17.94
N LYS A 175 19.39 9.94 18.25
CA LYS A 175 20.24 9.09 19.09
C LYS A 175 21.56 8.71 18.41
N ALA A 176 21.62 8.68 17.08
CA ALA A 176 22.87 8.48 16.35
C ALA A 176 23.75 9.72 16.42
N LEU A 177 23.18 10.92 16.19
CA LEU A 177 23.91 12.19 16.25
C LEU A 177 24.46 12.52 17.64
N LEU A 178 23.72 12.20 18.71
CA LEU A 178 24.19 12.43 20.09
C LEU A 178 25.31 11.48 20.55
N ARG A 179 25.65 10.47 19.75
CA ARG A 179 26.73 9.52 20.04
C ARG A 179 27.96 9.71 19.14
N ALA A 180 27.83 10.50 18.08
CA ALA A 180 28.90 10.87 17.17
C ALA A 180 29.70 12.05 17.73
#